data_AF-A0A0B5IC35-F1
#
_entry.id   AF-A0A0B5IC35-F1
#
_cell.length_a   1.000
_cell.length_b   1.000
_cell.length_c   1.000
_cell.angle_alpha   90.00
_cell.angle_beta   90.00
_cell.angle_gamma   90.00
#
_symmetry.space_group_name_H-M   'P 1'
#
loop_
_entity.id
_entity.type
_entity.pdbx_description
1 polymer ?
#
loop_
_entity_poly.entity_id
_entity_poly.type
_entity_poly.pdbx_seq_one_letter_code
_entity_poly.pdbx_strand_id
1 'polypeptide(L)'
;MTEILGTQPAPTEWIVYATAVCALSLVVFRRLWLPARNAITIAHEGGHGLVALACNRRLEAIRLHSDTSGLTVTRGRPTGLGVVLTLAAGYPAAPLLGLGGAALLGTGHVTLLLWIATALLLALLVMVRNAYGVLTVVLTGAAFVLVSWLTGPDVQSVFAYAVVWFLLFGGVRPAFELQAKRRHGGAPDSDADQLSRLTHVPAGVWLLFFHTVAISALIGGGRWLLGI
;
A
#
# COMPACT_ATOMS: atom_id res chain seq x y z
N MET A 1 14.03 19.92 -16.68
CA MET A 1 12.80 19.31 -16.14
C MET A 1 12.75 17.88 -16.65
N THR A 2 12.79 16.89 -15.76
CA THR A 2 12.54 15.49 -16.13
C THR A 2 11.12 15.38 -16.67
N GLU A 3 10.98 14.84 -17.87
CA GLU A 3 9.69 14.59 -18.48
C GLU A 3 8.93 13.54 -17.66
N ILE A 4 7.69 13.82 -17.25
CA ILE A 4 6.95 12.94 -16.33
C ILE A 4 6.74 11.55 -16.93
N LEU A 5 6.56 11.48 -18.26
CA LEU A 5 6.41 10.25 -19.03
C LEU A 5 7.76 9.70 -19.54
N GLY A 6 8.87 10.37 -19.22
CA GLY A 6 10.20 9.96 -19.63
C GLY A 6 10.61 8.64 -18.97
N THR A 7 11.42 7.88 -19.69
CA THR A 7 12.01 6.64 -19.20
C THR A 7 13.43 6.89 -18.68
N GLN A 8 13.81 6.14 -17.66
CA GLN A 8 15.16 6.08 -17.10
C GLN A 8 15.75 4.70 -17.39
N PRO A 9 17.08 4.59 -17.63
CA PRO A 9 17.72 3.29 -17.77
C PRO A 9 17.51 2.46 -16.49
N ALA A 10 17.41 1.14 -16.65
CA ALA A 10 17.33 0.25 -15.50
C ALA A 10 18.55 0.44 -14.60
N PRO A 11 18.38 0.45 -13.26
CA PRO A 11 19.51 0.55 -12.36
C PRO A 11 20.38 -0.70 -12.48
N THR A 12 21.63 -0.58 -12.05
CA THR A 12 22.52 -1.73 -11.92
C THR A 12 21.91 -2.80 -11.01
N GLU A 13 22.11 -4.08 -11.33
CA GLU A 13 21.45 -5.21 -10.65
C GLU A 13 21.66 -5.20 -9.13
N TRP A 14 22.85 -4.81 -8.66
CA TRP A 14 23.15 -4.76 -7.23
C TRP A 14 22.26 -3.77 -6.48
N ILE A 15 21.79 -2.68 -7.12
CA ILE A 15 20.84 -1.74 -6.51
C ILE A 15 19.49 -2.41 -6.29
N VAL A 16 19.03 -3.21 -7.26
CA VAL A 16 17.77 -3.96 -7.15
C VAL A 16 17.83 -4.92 -5.96
N TYR A 17 18.92 -5.69 -5.85
CA TYR A 17 19.10 -6.62 -4.73
C TYR A 17 19.30 -5.89 -3.39
N ALA A 18 20.09 -4.83 -3.35
CA ALA A 18 20.35 -4.05 -2.13
C ALA A 18 19.05 -3.42 -1.59
N THR A 19 18.25 -2.81 -2.46
CA THR A 19 16.96 -2.24 -2.07
C THR A 19 15.96 -3.32 -1.64
N ALA A 20 15.96 -4.50 -2.27
CA ALA A 20 15.17 -5.64 -1.85
C ALA A 20 15.54 -6.12 -0.43
N VAL A 21 16.83 -6.29 -0.16
CA VAL A 21 17.34 -6.70 1.17
C VAL A 21 17.02 -5.66 2.23
N CYS A 22 17.19 -4.37 1.93
CA CYS A 22 16.82 -3.28 2.82
C CYS A 22 15.32 -3.29 3.14
N ALA A 23 14.47 -3.37 2.12
CA ALA A 23 13.02 -3.44 2.29
C ALA A 23 12.59 -4.67 3.09
N LEU A 24 13.15 -5.84 2.78
CA LEU A 24 12.89 -7.08 3.52
C LEU A 24 13.32 -6.95 4.99
N SER A 25 14.46 -6.32 5.26
CA SER A 25 14.94 -6.09 6.63
C SER A 25 13.97 -5.20 7.43
N LEU A 26 13.43 -4.13 6.82
CA LEU A 26 12.40 -3.31 7.44
C LEU A 26 11.15 -4.12 7.78
N VAL A 27 10.79 -5.10 6.95
CA VAL A 27 9.60 -5.94 7.14
C VAL A 27 9.84 -7.08 8.11
N VAL A 28 11.03 -7.67 8.20
CA VAL A 28 11.30 -8.82 9.07
C VAL A 28 11.59 -8.37 10.51
N PHE A 29 12.42 -7.36 10.71
CA PHE A 29 12.83 -6.93 12.03
C PHE A 29 11.74 -6.09 12.71
N ARG A 30 11.13 -6.63 13.78
CA ARG A 30 10.00 -5.99 14.47
C ARG A 30 10.24 -4.52 14.86
N ARG A 31 11.45 -4.16 15.30
CA ARG A 31 11.79 -2.79 15.70
C ARG A 31 11.73 -1.79 14.53
N LEU A 32 12.07 -2.26 13.32
CA LEU A 32 12.00 -1.47 12.09
C LEU A 32 10.59 -1.49 11.49
N TRP A 33 9.91 -2.62 11.59
CA TRP A 33 8.55 -2.80 11.07
C TRP A 33 7.53 -1.91 11.77
N LEU A 34 7.56 -1.79 13.10
CA LEU A 34 6.55 -1.04 13.85
C LEU A 34 6.38 0.41 13.38
N PRO A 35 7.44 1.21 13.17
CA PRO A 35 7.29 2.53 12.56
C PRO A 35 7.03 2.46 11.05
N ALA A 36 7.69 1.57 10.31
CA ALA A 36 7.57 1.50 8.85
C ALA A 36 6.17 1.08 8.38
N ARG A 37 5.47 0.23 9.13
CA ARG A 37 4.14 -0.29 8.77
C ARG A 37 3.08 0.80 8.63
N ASN A 38 3.30 2.00 9.17
CA ASN A 38 2.38 3.12 8.97
C ASN A 38 2.19 3.45 7.48
N ALA A 39 3.22 3.28 6.64
CA ALA A 39 3.07 3.43 5.19
C ALA A 39 2.13 2.38 4.58
N ILE A 40 2.12 1.15 5.11
CA ILE A 40 1.18 0.10 4.71
C ILE A 40 -0.24 0.45 5.19
N THR A 41 -0.39 1.01 6.40
CA THR A 41 -1.69 1.52 6.88
C THR A 41 -2.23 2.64 5.98
N ILE A 42 -1.38 3.60 5.57
CA ILE A 42 -1.79 4.67 4.62
C ILE A 42 -2.33 4.04 3.33
N ALA A 43 -1.62 3.07 2.75
CA ALA A 43 -2.06 2.37 1.56
C ALA A 43 -3.37 1.59 1.79
N HIS A 44 -3.51 0.91 2.92
CA HIS A 44 -4.71 0.15 3.31
C HIS A 44 -5.96 1.04 3.37
N GLU A 45 -5.89 2.14 4.13
CA GLU A 45 -6.99 3.10 4.23
C GLU A 45 -7.26 3.81 2.90
N GLY A 46 -6.20 4.15 2.17
CA GLY A 46 -6.32 4.69 0.82
C GLY A 46 -7.03 3.75 -0.14
N GLY A 47 -6.79 2.45 -0.04
CA GLY A 47 -7.45 1.40 -0.82
C GLY A 47 -8.96 1.34 -0.56
N HIS A 48 -9.36 1.35 0.72
CA HIS A 48 -10.77 1.48 1.09
C HIS A 48 -11.39 2.74 0.50
N GLY A 49 -10.73 3.89 0.66
CA GLY A 49 -11.22 5.18 0.18
C GLY A 49 -11.39 5.21 -1.35
N LEU A 50 -10.39 4.75 -2.09
CA LEU A 50 -10.40 4.73 -3.55
C LEU A 50 -11.48 3.81 -4.11
N VAL A 51 -11.60 2.59 -3.59
CA VAL A 51 -12.62 1.65 -4.05
C VAL A 51 -14.01 2.08 -3.62
N ALA A 52 -14.16 2.73 -2.46
CA ALA A 52 -15.43 3.34 -2.06
C ALA A 52 -15.91 4.38 -3.07
N LEU A 53 -15.04 5.31 -3.47
CA LEU A 53 -15.35 6.32 -4.48
C LEU A 53 -15.70 5.67 -5.83
N ALA A 54 -14.93 4.67 -6.26
CA ALA A 54 -15.21 3.92 -7.49
C ALA A 54 -16.56 3.16 -7.45
N CYS A 55 -16.98 2.72 -6.27
CA CYS A 55 -18.27 2.08 -6.05
C CYS A 55 -19.42 3.07 -5.77
N ASN A 56 -19.23 4.35 -6.08
CA ASN A 56 -20.20 5.43 -5.87
C ASN A 56 -20.65 5.56 -4.40
N ARG A 57 -19.77 5.22 -3.45
CA ARG A 57 -19.94 5.52 -2.03
C ARG A 57 -19.29 6.86 -1.72
N ARG A 58 -19.81 7.57 -0.74
CA ARG A 58 -19.23 8.82 -0.28
C ARG A 58 -18.14 8.55 0.74
N LEU A 59 -16.92 9.00 0.48
CA LEU A 59 -15.83 9.02 1.45
C LEU A 59 -15.97 10.26 2.33
N GLU A 60 -16.12 10.08 3.66
CA GLU A 60 -16.32 11.19 4.60
C GLU A 60 -15.04 11.60 5.32
N ALA A 61 -14.26 10.61 5.76
CA ALA A 61 -13.04 10.84 6.52
C ALA A 61 -12.10 9.62 6.47
N ILE A 62 -10.81 9.89 6.54
CA ILE A 62 -9.78 8.91 6.88
C ILE A 62 -9.10 9.37 8.18
N ARG A 63 -8.89 8.45 9.11
CA ARG A 63 -8.11 8.68 10.34
C ARG A 63 -6.98 7.67 10.41
N LEU A 64 -5.78 8.13 10.72
CA LEU A 64 -4.59 7.30 10.89
C LEU A 64 -4.06 7.50 12.30
N HIS A 65 -3.72 6.45 13.02
CA HIS A 65 -3.28 6.56 14.42
C HIS A 65 -1.84 6.09 14.59
N SER A 66 -1.20 6.53 15.68
CA SER A 66 0.20 6.21 15.98
C SER A 66 0.45 4.75 16.33
N ASP A 67 -0.58 4.03 16.76
CA ASP A 67 -0.56 2.57 16.90
C ASP A 67 -0.71 1.84 15.55
N THR A 68 -0.71 2.61 14.45
CA THR A 68 -0.88 2.20 13.05
C THR A 68 -2.24 1.57 12.75
N SER A 69 -3.24 1.79 13.60
CA SER A 69 -4.63 1.57 13.23
C SER A 69 -5.07 2.67 12.27
N GLY A 70 -5.99 2.31 11.38
CA GLY A 70 -6.63 3.24 10.47
C GLY A 70 -8.15 3.12 10.58
N LEU A 71 -8.85 4.16 10.16
CA LEU A 71 -10.30 4.13 10.01
C LEU A 71 -10.72 4.96 8.80
N THR A 72 -11.30 4.28 7.83
CA THR A 72 -11.92 4.88 6.65
C THR A 72 -13.44 4.92 6.82
N VAL A 73 -14.01 6.12 6.91
CA VAL A 73 -15.44 6.33 7.10
C VAL A 73 -16.08 6.59 5.74
N THR A 74 -16.99 5.70 5.35
CA THR A 74 -17.74 5.82 4.09
C THR A 74 -19.24 5.76 4.34
N ARG A 75 -20.00 6.48 3.52
CA ARG A 75 -21.46 6.50 3.54
C ARG A 75 -22.02 5.99 2.22
N GLY A 76 -23.06 5.17 2.31
CA GLY A 76 -23.71 4.53 1.18
C GLY A 76 -24.63 3.43 1.67
N ARG A 77 -25.12 2.59 0.74
CA ARG A 77 -25.91 1.41 1.13
C ARG A 77 -25.07 0.50 2.05
N PRO A 78 -25.61 0.03 3.18
CA PRO A 78 -24.87 -0.81 4.13
C PRO A 78 -24.70 -2.26 3.65
N THR A 79 -25.34 -2.62 2.54
CA THR A 79 -25.29 -3.96 1.92
C THR A 79 -25.01 -3.85 0.42
N GLY A 80 -24.65 -4.97 -0.19
CA GLY A 80 -24.42 -5.09 -1.63
C GLY A 80 -22.95 -4.97 -2.05
N LEU A 81 -22.72 -5.08 -3.35
CA LEU A 81 -21.38 -5.22 -3.91
C LEU A 81 -20.44 -4.05 -3.57
N GLY A 82 -20.95 -2.82 -3.53
CA GLY A 82 -20.11 -1.65 -3.25
C GLY A 82 -19.44 -1.68 -1.87
N VAL A 83 -20.15 -2.06 -0.80
CA VAL A 83 -19.53 -2.19 0.54
C VAL A 83 -18.58 -3.38 0.61
N VAL A 84 -18.91 -4.47 -0.09
CA VAL A 84 -18.06 -5.67 -0.16
C VAL A 84 -16.73 -5.35 -0.85
N LEU A 85 -16.77 -4.69 -2.01
CA LEU A 85 -15.55 -4.28 -2.71
C LEU A 85 -14.73 -3.28 -1.90
N THR A 86 -15.37 -2.31 -1.23
CA THR A 86 -14.67 -1.38 -0.34
C THR A 86 -13.92 -2.10 0.77
N LEU A 87 -14.57 -3.00 1.51
CA LEU A 87 -13.92 -3.74 2.60
C LEU A 87 -12.85 -4.71 2.09
N ALA A 88 -13.05 -5.32 0.92
CA ALA A 88 -12.07 -6.22 0.32
C ALA A 88 -10.82 -5.51 -0.20
N ALA A 89 -10.82 -4.18 -0.31
CA ALA A 89 -9.74 -3.41 -0.94
C ALA A 89 -8.55 -3.12 -0.02
N GLY A 90 -8.72 -3.11 1.31
CA GLY A 90 -7.70 -2.67 2.25
C GLY A 90 -6.41 -3.50 2.18
N TYR A 91 -6.50 -4.80 2.50
CA TYR A 91 -5.34 -5.69 2.49
C TYR A 91 -4.65 -5.80 1.11
N PRO A 92 -5.39 -5.89 -0.02
CA PRO A 92 -4.77 -5.86 -1.35
C PRO A 92 -4.10 -4.55 -1.75
N ALA A 93 -4.39 -3.42 -1.11
CA ALA A 93 -3.96 -2.10 -1.60
C ALA A 93 -2.44 -1.97 -1.70
N ALA A 94 -1.70 -2.25 -0.62
CA ALA A 94 -0.24 -2.14 -0.64
C ALA A 94 0.43 -3.12 -1.64
N PRO A 95 0.08 -4.42 -1.66
CA PRO A 95 0.60 -5.33 -2.68
C PRO A 95 0.30 -4.90 -4.11
N LEU A 96 -0.92 -4.44 -4.41
CA LEU A 96 -1.29 -4.02 -5.75
C LEU A 96 -0.62 -2.71 -6.17
N LEU A 97 -0.42 -1.77 -5.24
CA LEU A 97 0.41 -0.57 -5.48
C LEU A 97 1.87 -0.95 -5.74
N GLY A 98 2.41 -1.92 -4.99
CA GLY A 98 3.74 -2.48 -5.25
C GLY A 98 3.82 -3.13 -6.63
N LEU A 99 2.83 -3.93 -7.03
CA LEU A 99 2.80 -4.55 -8.36
C LEU A 99 2.72 -3.52 -9.48
N GLY A 100 1.85 -2.51 -9.35
CA GLY A 100 1.77 -1.41 -10.31
C GLY A 100 3.06 -0.59 -10.38
N GLY A 101 3.70 -0.36 -9.23
CA GLY A 101 5.03 0.25 -9.17
C GLY A 101 6.09 -0.57 -9.89
N ALA A 102 6.09 -1.90 -9.69
CA ALA A 102 7.00 -2.81 -10.39
C ALA A 102 6.79 -2.79 -11.91
N ALA A 103 5.55 -2.68 -12.40
CA ALA A 103 5.28 -2.52 -13.83
C ALA A 103 5.86 -1.20 -14.40
N LEU A 104 5.70 -0.09 -13.67
CA LEU A 104 6.26 1.19 -14.07
C LEU A 104 7.79 1.16 -14.06
N LEU A 105 8.41 0.56 -13.03
CA LEU A 105 9.86 0.42 -12.94
C LEU A 105 10.41 -0.51 -14.02
N GLY A 106 9.74 -1.62 -14.32
CA GLY A 106 10.12 -2.54 -15.39
C GLY A 106 10.05 -1.91 -16.79
N THR A 107 9.29 -0.82 -16.95
CA THR A 107 9.23 -0.03 -18.18
C THR A 107 10.04 1.27 -18.10
N GLY A 108 10.81 1.49 -17.03
CA GLY A 108 11.67 2.66 -16.84
C GLY A 108 10.97 3.94 -16.39
N HIS A 109 9.67 3.93 -16.08
CA HIS A 109 8.87 5.10 -15.73
C HIS A 109 8.96 5.49 -14.25
N VAL A 110 10.19 5.74 -13.78
CA VAL A 110 10.48 6.07 -12.36
C VAL A 110 9.81 7.37 -11.95
N THR A 111 9.96 8.44 -12.74
CA THR A 111 9.38 9.76 -12.42
C THR A 111 7.85 9.69 -12.37
N LEU A 112 7.22 8.99 -13.32
CA LEU A 112 5.76 8.78 -13.32
C LEU A 112 5.29 8.10 -12.04
N LEU A 113 5.99 7.05 -11.58
CA LEU A 113 5.68 6.37 -10.32
C LEU A 113 5.68 7.34 -9.15
N LEU A 114 6.73 8.16 -9.01
CA LEU A 114 6.86 9.11 -7.91
C LEU A 114 5.70 10.12 -7.89
N TRP A 115 5.29 10.60 -9.08
CA TRP A 115 4.17 11.55 -9.21
C TRP A 115 2.80 10.92 -9.00
N ILE A 116 2.57 9.69 -9.46
CA ILE A 116 1.34 8.94 -9.16
C ILE A 116 1.21 8.73 -7.65
N ALA A 117 2.28 8.27 -6.99
CA ALA A 117 2.30 8.10 -5.54
C ALA A 117 2.04 9.43 -4.81
N THR A 118 2.67 10.52 -5.26
CA THR A 118 2.44 11.87 -4.73
C THR A 118 0.97 12.29 -4.88
N ALA A 119 0.38 12.10 -6.07
CA ALA A 119 -1.01 12.45 -6.32
C ALA A 119 -1.99 11.67 -5.43
N LEU A 120 -1.74 10.36 -5.25
CA LEU A 120 -2.51 9.52 -4.33
C LEU A 120 -2.40 10.02 -2.88
N LEU A 121 -1.20 10.38 -2.42
CA LEU A 121 -0.98 10.93 -1.08
C LEU A 121 -1.66 12.29 -0.89
N LEU A 122 -1.65 13.16 -1.91
CA LEU A 122 -2.36 14.44 -1.87
C LEU A 122 -3.88 14.23 -1.82
N ALA A 123 -4.42 13.32 -2.62
CA ALA A 123 -5.84 12.97 -2.57
C ALA A 123 -6.23 12.44 -1.19
N LEU A 124 -5.39 11.57 -0.61
CA LEU A 124 -5.58 11.05 0.74
C LEU A 124 -5.49 12.17 1.80
N LEU A 125 -4.55 13.10 1.67
CA LEU A 125 -4.38 14.25 2.57
C LEU A 125 -5.66 15.09 2.68
N VAL A 126 -6.36 15.33 1.57
CA VAL A 126 -7.66 16.05 1.55
C VAL A 126 -8.73 15.29 2.34
N MET A 127 -8.60 13.98 2.50
CA MET A 127 -9.55 13.12 3.23
C MET A 127 -9.16 12.89 4.69
N VAL A 128 -7.90 13.12 5.08
CA VAL A 128 -7.45 12.91 6.45
C VAL A 128 -8.06 13.94 7.40
N ARG A 129 -8.53 13.48 8.56
CA ARG A 129 -9.24 14.32 9.56
C ARG A 129 -8.58 14.33 10.94
N ASN A 130 -7.34 13.89 11.07
CA ASN A 130 -6.63 13.91 12.35
C ASN A 130 -5.14 14.29 12.20
N ALA A 131 -4.57 14.93 13.23
CA ALA A 131 -3.25 15.53 13.17
C ALA A 131 -2.11 14.54 12.86
N TYR A 132 -2.14 13.35 13.48
CA TYR A 132 -1.15 12.31 13.21
C TYR A 132 -1.20 11.83 11.75
N GLY A 133 -2.39 11.63 11.20
CA GLY A 133 -2.55 11.28 9.80
C GLY A 133 -2.02 12.37 8.87
N VAL A 134 -2.35 13.63 9.15
CA VAL A 134 -1.82 14.77 8.36
C VAL A 134 -0.30 14.77 8.40
N LEU A 135 0.32 14.67 9.58
CA LEU A 135 1.76 14.64 9.74
C LEU A 135 2.40 13.51 8.93
N THR A 136 1.89 12.29 9.07
CA THR A 136 2.49 11.11 8.42
C THR A 136 2.34 11.16 6.89
N VAL A 137 1.19 11.61 6.38
CA VAL A 137 0.96 11.75 4.94
C VAL A 137 1.79 12.89 4.36
N VAL A 138 1.93 14.01 5.07
CA VAL A 138 2.79 15.13 4.65
C VAL A 138 4.25 14.71 4.63
N LEU A 139 4.76 14.04 5.67
CA LEU A 139 6.15 13.57 5.71
C LEU A 139 6.42 12.57 4.57
N THR A 140 5.49 11.64 4.34
CA THR A 140 5.59 10.67 3.24
C THR A 140 5.58 11.39 1.90
N GLY A 141 4.60 12.25 1.63
CA GLY A 141 4.48 13.00 0.38
C GLY A 141 5.66 13.93 0.12
N ALA A 142 6.16 14.60 1.17
CA ALA A 142 7.36 15.43 1.09
C ALA A 142 8.58 14.60 0.67
N ALA A 143 8.75 13.38 1.18
CA ALA A 143 9.84 12.51 0.73
C ALA A 143 9.76 12.22 -0.79
N PHE A 144 8.58 11.89 -1.31
CA PHE A 144 8.40 11.67 -2.75
C PHE A 144 8.69 12.93 -3.58
N VAL A 145 8.16 14.08 -3.18
CA VAL A 145 8.37 15.36 -3.89
C VAL A 145 9.83 15.79 -3.84
N LEU A 146 10.46 15.74 -2.67
CA LEU A 146 11.86 16.15 -2.50
C LEU A 146 12.80 15.23 -3.27
N VAL A 147 12.58 13.90 -3.25
CA VAL A 147 13.36 12.98 -4.08
C VAL A 147 13.15 13.28 -5.57
N SER A 148 11.90 13.49 -6.01
CA SER A 148 11.61 13.77 -7.41
C SER A 148 12.17 15.10 -7.92
N TRP A 149 12.28 16.13 -7.06
CA TRP A 149 12.72 17.47 -7.47
C TRP A 149 14.20 17.74 -7.24
N LEU A 150 14.78 17.22 -6.15
CA LEU A 150 16.12 17.58 -5.70
C LEU A 150 17.19 16.56 -6.06
N THR A 151 16.81 15.40 -6.60
CA THR A 151 17.75 14.30 -6.84
C THR A 151 17.79 13.87 -8.30
N GLY A 152 18.93 13.30 -8.72
CA GLY A 152 19.12 12.76 -10.07
C GLY A 152 18.52 11.37 -10.26
N PRO A 153 18.52 10.84 -11.50
CA PRO A 153 17.87 9.57 -11.88
C PRO A 153 18.27 8.37 -11.00
N ASP A 154 19.55 8.26 -10.63
CA ASP A 154 20.04 7.14 -9.83
C ASP A 154 19.41 7.10 -8.43
N VAL A 155 19.33 8.24 -7.75
CA VAL A 155 18.74 8.35 -6.40
C VAL A 155 17.22 8.15 -6.47
N GLN A 156 16.56 8.70 -7.50
CA GLN A 156 15.14 8.46 -7.75
C GLN A 156 14.86 6.97 -7.94
N SER A 157 15.71 6.27 -8.70
CA SER A 157 15.61 4.83 -8.94
C SER A 157 15.80 4.04 -7.64
N VAL A 158 16.87 4.31 -6.86
CA VAL A 158 17.09 3.65 -5.56
C VAL A 158 15.88 3.81 -4.65
N PHE A 159 15.35 5.03 -4.52
CA PHE A 159 14.19 5.32 -3.70
C PHE A 159 12.94 4.59 -4.19
N ALA A 160 12.65 4.65 -5.50
CA ALA A 160 11.47 4.01 -6.07
C ALA A 160 11.52 2.49 -5.93
N TYR A 161 12.66 1.84 -6.20
CA TYR A 161 12.84 0.41 -5.98
C TYR A 161 12.67 0.03 -4.51
N ALA A 162 13.25 0.79 -3.58
CA ALA A 162 13.08 0.55 -2.15
C ALA A 162 11.62 0.64 -1.71
N VAL A 163 10.87 1.65 -2.18
CA VAL A 163 9.44 1.80 -1.92
C VAL A 163 8.65 0.63 -2.48
N VAL A 164 8.89 0.26 -3.74
CA VAL A 164 8.14 -0.82 -4.40
C VAL A 164 8.40 -2.16 -3.72
N TRP A 165 9.67 -2.50 -3.43
CA TRP A 165 9.99 -3.69 -2.66
C TRP A 165 9.33 -3.67 -1.27
N PHE A 166 9.33 -2.52 -0.60
CA PHE A 166 8.70 -2.37 0.70
C PHE A 166 7.18 -2.60 0.64
N LEU A 167 6.49 -2.09 -0.38
CA LEU A 167 5.06 -2.32 -0.58
C LEU A 167 4.75 -3.79 -0.87
N LEU A 168 5.58 -4.46 -1.69
CA LEU A 168 5.44 -5.88 -2.01
C LEU A 168 5.66 -6.78 -0.80
N PHE A 169 6.79 -6.62 -0.08
CA PHE A 169 7.07 -7.42 1.13
C PHE A 169 6.16 -7.04 2.30
N GLY A 170 6.01 -5.74 2.54
CA GLY A 170 5.24 -5.19 3.65
C GLY A 170 3.75 -5.45 3.50
N GLY A 171 3.23 -5.53 2.28
CA GLY A 171 1.83 -5.89 2.01
C GLY A 171 1.46 -7.34 2.34
N VAL A 172 2.44 -8.25 2.41
CA VAL A 172 2.21 -9.66 2.77
C VAL A 172 1.95 -9.82 4.27
N ARG A 173 2.70 -9.09 5.10
CA ARG A 173 2.73 -9.28 6.56
C ARG A 173 1.39 -9.02 7.29
N PRO A 174 0.60 -7.98 6.98
CA PRO A 174 -0.65 -7.68 7.68
C PRO A 174 -1.68 -8.82 7.65
N ALA A 175 -1.81 -9.54 6.54
CA ALA A 175 -2.77 -10.64 6.43
C ALA A 175 -2.45 -11.79 7.40
N PHE A 176 -1.15 -12.09 7.58
CA PHE A 176 -0.68 -13.05 8.58
C PHE A 176 -0.82 -12.53 10.01
N GLU A 177 -0.56 -11.24 10.25
CA GLU A 177 -0.78 -10.61 11.56
C GLU A 177 -2.27 -10.67 11.97
N LEU A 178 -3.19 -10.43 11.03
CA LEU A 178 -4.62 -10.59 11.26
C LEU A 178 -4.97 -12.05 11.58
N GLN A 179 -4.47 -13.01 10.79
CA GLN A 179 -4.72 -14.42 11.03
C GLN A 179 -4.24 -14.84 12.44
N ALA A 180 -3.06 -14.39 12.86
CA ALA A 180 -2.52 -14.67 14.18
C ALA A 180 -3.39 -14.06 15.30
N LYS A 181 -3.86 -12.81 15.14
CA LYS A 181 -4.77 -12.17 16.10
C LYS A 181 -6.10 -12.92 16.23
N ARG A 182 -6.69 -13.33 15.11
CA ARG A 182 -7.97 -14.06 15.08
C ARG A 182 -7.89 -15.42 15.77
N ARG A 183 -6.77 -16.14 15.63
CA ARG A 183 -6.54 -17.42 16.34
C ARG A 183 -6.59 -17.29 17.87
N HIS A 184 -6.31 -16.10 18.40
CA HIS A 184 -6.36 -15.81 19.84
C HIS A 184 -7.64 -15.06 20.25
N GLY A 185 -8.69 -15.08 19.42
CA GLY A 185 -9.97 -14.43 19.70
C GLY A 185 -9.98 -12.90 19.54
N GLY A 186 -8.91 -12.31 18.97
CA GLY A 186 -8.82 -10.86 18.74
C GLY A 186 -9.37 -10.40 17.38
N ALA A 187 -9.59 -9.09 17.26
CA ALA A 187 -10.00 -8.37 16.04
C ALA A 187 -11.36 -8.78 15.41
N PRO A 188 -12.47 -8.83 16.19
CA PRO A 188 -13.78 -9.28 15.69
C PRO A 188 -14.40 -8.40 14.60
N ASP A 189 -13.89 -7.18 14.43
CA ASP A 189 -14.34 -6.19 13.43
C ASP A 189 -13.33 -5.95 12.32
N SER A 190 -12.44 -6.91 12.06
CA SER A 190 -11.56 -6.87 10.89
C SER A 190 -12.35 -6.88 9.59
N ASP A 191 -11.74 -6.40 8.49
CA ASP A 191 -12.37 -6.44 7.16
C ASP A 191 -12.85 -7.85 6.79
N ALA A 192 -12.06 -8.89 7.12
CA ALA A 192 -12.43 -10.28 6.84
C ALA A 192 -13.69 -10.72 7.61
N ASP A 193 -13.84 -10.27 8.86
CA ASP A 193 -15.01 -10.59 9.68
C ASP A 193 -16.24 -9.78 9.25
N GLN A 194 -16.07 -8.50 8.91
CA GLN A 194 -17.13 -7.67 8.33
C GLN A 194 -17.61 -8.24 6.98
N LEU A 195 -16.68 -8.61 6.10
CA LEU A 195 -16.98 -9.27 4.83
C LEU A 195 -17.71 -10.58 5.05
N SER A 196 -17.29 -11.37 6.04
CA SER A 196 -17.95 -12.63 6.34
C SER A 196 -19.40 -12.46 6.77
N ARG A 197 -19.68 -11.49 7.64
CA ARG A 197 -21.05 -11.14 8.05
C ARG A 197 -21.90 -10.62 6.88
N LEU A 198 -21.31 -9.82 5.99
CA LEU A 198 -22.04 -9.22 4.86
C LEU A 198 -22.31 -10.21 3.72
N THR A 199 -21.41 -11.16 3.49
CA THR A 199 -21.44 -12.05 2.32
C THR A 199 -21.88 -13.47 2.66
N HIS A 200 -21.96 -13.82 3.95
CA HIS A 200 -22.14 -15.18 4.46
C HIS A 200 -21.03 -16.16 4.03
N VAL A 201 -19.93 -15.65 3.45
CA VAL A 201 -18.74 -16.44 3.12
C VAL A 201 -17.84 -16.49 4.36
N PRO A 202 -17.27 -17.64 4.75
CA PRO A 202 -16.39 -17.72 5.91
C PRO A 202 -15.20 -16.76 5.81
N ALA A 203 -14.87 -16.05 6.89
CA ALA A 203 -13.73 -15.12 6.94
C ALA A 203 -12.38 -15.76 6.56
N GLY A 204 -12.24 -17.09 6.69
CA GLY A 204 -11.07 -17.83 6.21
C GLY A 204 -10.87 -17.74 4.69
N VAL A 205 -11.94 -17.67 3.91
CA VAL A 205 -11.89 -17.50 2.44
C VAL A 205 -11.41 -16.09 2.09
N TRP A 206 -11.87 -15.07 2.81
CA TRP A 206 -11.39 -13.69 2.64
C TRP A 206 -9.92 -13.54 3.02
N LEU A 207 -9.49 -14.18 4.11
CA LEU A 207 -8.06 -14.26 4.43
C LEU A 207 -7.27 -14.94 3.30
N LEU A 208 -7.73 -16.07 2.77
CA LEU A 208 -7.06 -16.74 1.66
C LEU A 208 -6.96 -15.83 0.44
N PHE A 209 -8.02 -15.10 0.11
CA PHE A 209 -8.01 -14.10 -0.96
C PHE A 209 -6.93 -13.03 -0.72
N PHE A 210 -6.85 -12.44 0.47
CA PHE A 210 -5.82 -11.45 0.80
C PHE A 210 -4.40 -12.00 0.67
N HIS A 211 -4.14 -13.21 1.17
CA HIS A 211 -2.85 -13.87 1.03
C HIS A 211 -2.53 -14.15 -0.45
N THR A 212 -3.50 -14.63 -1.21
CA THR A 212 -3.33 -14.95 -2.63
C THR A 212 -2.95 -13.71 -3.42
N VAL A 213 -3.65 -12.59 -3.23
CA VAL A 213 -3.33 -11.33 -3.92
C VAL A 213 -1.95 -10.83 -3.50
N ALA A 214 -1.63 -10.84 -2.20
CA ALA A 214 -0.35 -10.35 -1.70
C ALA A 214 0.84 -11.17 -2.22
N ILE A 215 0.75 -12.50 -2.18
CA ILE A 215 1.80 -13.41 -2.66
C ILE A 215 1.92 -13.33 -4.19
N SER A 216 0.80 -13.28 -4.91
CA SER A 216 0.83 -13.15 -6.38
C SER A 216 1.45 -11.83 -6.81
N ALA A 217 1.12 -10.73 -6.13
CA ALA A 217 1.72 -9.42 -6.37
C ALA A 217 3.23 -9.42 -6.06
N LEU A 218 3.65 -10.04 -4.94
CA LEU A 218 5.07 -10.18 -4.60
C LEU A 218 5.83 -10.99 -5.66
N ILE A 219 5.29 -12.12 -6.10
CA ILE A 219 5.93 -12.97 -7.12
C ILE A 219 5.98 -12.22 -8.46
N GLY A 220 4.86 -11.69 -8.93
CA GLY A 220 4.79 -10.99 -10.22
C GLY A 220 5.64 -9.73 -10.24
N GLY A 221 5.50 -8.88 -9.21
CA GLY A 221 6.29 -7.66 -9.07
C GLY A 221 7.77 -7.95 -8.88
N GLY A 222 8.11 -8.96 -8.06
CA GLY A 222 9.50 -9.37 -7.88
C GLY A 222 10.15 -9.87 -9.16
N ARG A 223 9.41 -10.63 -9.99
CA ARG A 223 9.89 -11.05 -11.32
C ARG A 223 10.15 -9.87 -12.25
N TRP A 224 9.24 -8.89 -12.29
CA TRP A 224 9.43 -7.68 -13.09
C TRP A 224 10.63 -6.84 -12.63
N LEU A 225 10.83 -6.70 -11.32
CA LEU A 225 11.98 -5.96 -10.77
C LEU A 225 13.31 -6.66 -11.01
N LEU A 226 13.31 -8.00 -10.99
CA LEU A 226 14.51 -8.82 -11.21
C LEU A 226 14.78 -9.11 -12.70
N GLY A 227 13.85 -8.78 -13.60
CA GLY A 227 14.00 -9.01 -15.03
C GLY A 227 13.91 -10.49 -15.45
N ILE A 228 13.19 -11.33 -14.71
CA ILE A 228 13.13 -12.80 -14.93
C ILE A 228 11.76 -13.36 -15.29
#